data_AF-A0A9Q9HP18-F1
#
_entry.id   AF-A0A9Q9HP18-F1
#
_cell.length_a   1.000
_cell.length_b   1.000
_cell.length_c   1.000
_cell.angle_alpha   90.00
_cell.angle_beta   90.00
_cell.angle_gamma   90.00
#
_symmetry.space_group_name_H-M   'P 1'
#
loop_
_entity.id
_entity.type
_entity.pdbx_description
1 polymer ?
#
loop_
_entity_poly.entity_id
_entity_poly.type
_entity_poly.pdbx_seq_one_letter_code
_entity_poly.pdbx_strand_id
1 'polypeptide(L)' 'MAHVISTAHGTHSLTARIRSAVEGLADSWVKAREFQRTYNELDALSDHELSDIGVRRDDIADLARQHVYG' A
#
# COMPACT_ATOMS: atom_id res chain seq x y z
N MET A 1 -42.71 -10.98 20.68
CA MET A 1 -41.40 -11.67 20.72
C MET A 1 -40.33 -10.61 20.79
N ALA A 2 -39.57 -10.55 21.88
CA ALA A 2 -38.53 -9.54 22.07
C ALA A 2 -37.27 -9.97 21.31
N HIS A 3 -36.88 -9.19 20.30
CA HIS A 3 -35.58 -9.38 19.65
C HIS A 3 -34.49 -8.85 20.60
N VAL A 4 -33.81 -9.78 21.27
CA VAL A 4 -32.61 -9.47 22.05
C VAL A 4 -31.49 -9.21 21.04
N ILE A 5 -31.13 -7.95 20.85
CA ILE A 5 -29.87 -7.61 20.19
C ILE A 5 -28.76 -7.93 21.19
N SER A 6 -28.20 -9.14 21.07
CA SER A 6 -27.06 -9.57 21.85
C SER A 6 -25.80 -8.87 21.33
N THR A 7 -25.60 -7.61 21.71
CA THR A 7 -24.31 -6.92 21.54
C THR A 7 -23.31 -7.51 22.53
N ALA A 8 -22.61 -8.56 22.12
CA ALA A 8 -21.40 -9.03 22.77
C ALA A 8 -20.25 -8.03 22.51
N HIS A 9 -20.32 -6.85 23.12
CA HIS A 9 -19.25 -5.85 23.13
C HIS A 9 -18.64 -5.79 24.53
N GLY A 10 -18.04 -6.90 24.96
CA GLY A 10 -17.30 -6.99 26.22
C GLY A 10 -15.81 -7.14 25.96
N THR A 11 -15.05 -6.09 26.29
CA THR A 11 -13.62 -6.15 26.68
C THR A 11 -12.54 -6.61 25.69
N HIS A 12 -12.86 -7.07 24.47
CA HIS A 12 -11.87 -7.45 23.44
C HIS A 12 -11.71 -6.44 22.28
N SER A 13 -12.43 -5.32 22.26
CA SER A 13 -12.60 -4.53 21.03
C SER A 13 -11.57 -3.42 20.80
N LEU A 14 -10.98 -2.82 21.84
CA LEU A 14 -10.09 -1.65 21.71
C LEU A 14 -8.66 -2.05 21.37
N THR A 15 -8.12 -3.04 22.09
CA THR A 15 -6.78 -3.60 21.83
C THR A 15 -6.71 -4.28 20.47
N ALA A 16 -7.76 -5.03 20.09
CA ALA A 16 -7.86 -5.61 18.75
C ALA A 16 -7.88 -4.55 17.64
N ARG A 17 -8.60 -3.43 17.86
CA ARG A 17 -8.64 -2.30 16.91
C ARG A 17 -7.30 -1.59 16.78
N ILE A 18 -6.62 -1.35 17.89
CA ILE A 18 -5.28 -0.74 17.89
C ILE A 18 -4.31 -1.64 17.14
N ARG A 19 -4.33 -2.96 17.41
CA ARG A 19 -3.48 -3.93 16.71
C ARG A 19 -3.76 -3.93 15.20
N SER A 20 -5.03 -3.98 14.78
CA SER A 20 -5.38 -3.93 13.36
C SER A 20 -4.97 -2.61 12.69
N ALA A 21 -5.00 -1.50 13.42
CA ALA A 21 -4.57 -0.20 12.91
C ALA A 21 -3.05 -0.14 12.73
N VAL A 22 -2.28 -0.70 13.68
CA VAL A 22 -0.82 -0.78 13.58
C VAL A 22 -0.40 -1.73 12.45
N GLU A 23 -1.07 -2.87 12.30
CA GLU A 23 -0.84 -3.81 11.19
C GLU A 23 -1.11 -3.12 9.84
N GLY A 24 -2.23 -2.41 9.69
CA GLY A 24 -2.52 -1.65 8.46
C GLY A 24 -1.54 -0.50 8.20
N LEU A 25 -1.00 0.12 9.24
CA LEU A 25 0.01 1.16 9.11
C LEU A 25 1.35 0.57 8.66
N ALA A 26 1.78 -0.56 9.24
CA ALA A 26 2.99 -1.26 8.85
C ALA A 26 2.93 -1.70 7.37
N ASP A 27 1.82 -2.28 6.94
CA ASP A 27 1.61 -2.67 5.54
C ASP A 27 1.67 -1.46 4.59
N SER A 28 1.07 -0.33 5.00
CA SER A 28 1.13 0.91 4.22
C SER A 28 2.56 1.45 4.10
N TRP A 29 3.37 1.30 5.15
CA TRP A 29 4.77 1.71 5.13
C TRP A 29 5.63 0.82 4.24
N VAL A 30 5.41 -0.49 4.26
CA VAL A 30 6.10 -1.43 3.35
C VAL A 30 5.77 -1.08 1.90
N LYS A 31 4.50 -0.88 1.58
CA LYS A 31 4.05 -0.46 0.24
C LYS A 31 4.67 0.88 -0.18
N ALA A 32 4.68 1.87 0.71
CA ALA A 32 5.30 3.16 0.41
C ALA A 32 6.81 3.03 0.13
N ARG A 33 7.52 2.17 0.88
CA ARG A 33 8.93 1.89 0.67
C ARG A 33 9.18 1.18 -0.66
N GLU A 34 8.36 0.20 -1.01
CA GLU A 34 8.44 -0.49 -2.31
C GLU A 34 8.17 0.47 -3.47
N PHE A 35 7.16 1.35 -3.34
CA PHE A 35 6.87 2.37 -4.34
C PHE A 35 8.08 3.28 -4.57
N GLN A 36 8.66 3.82 -3.49
CA GLN A 36 9.84 4.68 -3.59
C GLN A 36 11.03 3.94 -4.19
N ARG A 37 11.21 2.67 -3.84
CA ARG A 37 12.28 1.84 -4.40
C ARG A 37 12.11 1.69 -5.92
N THR A 38 10.97 1.23 -6.39
CA THR A 38 10.70 1.04 -7.82
C THR A 38 10.78 2.36 -8.58
N TYR A 39 10.24 3.44 -8.01
CA TYR A 39 10.34 4.78 -8.59
C TYR A 39 11.81 5.19 -8.76
N ASN A 40 12.63 5.09 -7.71
CA ASN A 40 14.04 5.48 -7.77
C ASN A 40 14.85 4.59 -8.72
N GLU A 41 14.56 3.28 -8.78
CA GLU A 41 15.22 2.37 -9.71
C GLU A 41 14.92 2.75 -11.17
N LEU A 42 13.67 3.09 -11.50
CA LEU A 42 13.29 3.56 -12.83
C LEU A 42 13.78 4.98 -13.14
N ASP A 43 13.74 5.89 -12.16
CA ASP A 43 14.21 7.27 -12.31
C ASP A 43 15.75 7.36 -12.41
N ALA A 44 16.47 6.33 -11.94
CA ALA A 44 17.90 6.20 -12.15
C ALA A 44 18.28 5.82 -13.59
N LEU A 45 17.35 5.24 -14.38
CA LEU A 45 17.57 4.88 -15.77
C LEU A 45 17.53 6.13 -16.67
N SER A 46 18.40 6.18 -17.67
CA SER A 46 18.39 7.25 -18.67
C SER A 46 17.17 7.16 -19.59
N ASP A 47 16.83 8.26 -20.27
CA ASP A 47 15.72 8.28 -21.24
C ASP A 47 15.88 7.25 -22.36
N HIS A 48 17.13 6.93 -22.73
CA HIS A 48 17.40 5.88 -23.71
C HIS A 48 17.09 4.49 -23.18
N GLU A 49 17.53 4.17 -21.96
CA GLU A 49 17.24 2.89 -21.31
C GLU A 49 15.75 2.70 -21.04
N LEU A 50 15.07 3.77 -20.61
CA LEU A 50 13.61 3.78 -20.48
C LEU A 50 12.92 3.55 -21.83
N SER A 51 13.39 4.21 -22.89
CA SER A 51 12.85 4.01 -24.24
C SER A 51 13.10 2.61 -24.78
N ASP A 52 14.20 1.97 -24.43
CA ASP A 52 14.53 0.60 -24.87
C ASP A 52 13.54 -0.42 -24.30
N ILE A 53 13.14 -0.23 -23.04
CA ILE A 53 12.09 -1.03 -22.39
C ILE A 53 10.66 -0.54 -22.67
N GLY A 54 10.51 0.53 -23.48
CA GLY A 54 9.22 1.09 -23.88
C GLY A 54 8.48 1.86 -22.78
N VAL A 55 9.20 2.42 -21.79
CA VAL A 55 8.65 3.21 -20.69
C VAL A 55 8.95 4.70 -20.91
N ARG A 56 7.97 5.58 -20.66
CA ARG A 56 8.22 7.04 -20.61
C ARG A 56 8.44 7.47 -19.17
N ARG A 57 9.23 8.53 -18.98
CA ARG A 57 9.55 9.07 -17.65
C ARG A 57 8.31 9.54 -16.88
N ASP A 58 7.31 10.08 -17.59
CA ASP A 58 6.01 10.45 -17.00
C ASP A 58 5.22 9.25 -16.47
N ASP A 59 5.42 8.07 -17.06
CA ASP A 59 4.67 6.85 -16.73
C ASP A 59 5.27 6.12 -15.51
N ILE A 60 6.49 6.46 -15.09
CA ILE A 60 7.20 5.82 -13.96
C ILE A 60 6.36 5.86 -12.68
N ALA A 61 5.74 7.01 -12.39
CA ALA A 61 4.93 7.17 -11.18
C ALA A 61 3.69 6.27 -11.19
N ASP A 62 3.06 6.10 -12.36
CA ASP A 62 1.87 5.27 -12.51
C ASP A 62 2.24 3.77 -12.51
N LEU A 63 3.34 3.39 -13.16
CA LEU A 63 3.89 2.02 -13.14
C LEU A 63 4.31 1.60 -11.73
N ALA A 64 5.04 2.44 -11.00
CA ALA A 64 5.42 2.16 -9.61
C ALA A 64 4.18 2.02 -8.72
N ARG A 65 3.14 2.82 -8.95
CA ARG A 65 1.87 2.71 -8.22
C ARG A 65 1.14 1.41 -8.56
N GLN A 66 1.06 1.05 -9.84
CA GLN A 66 0.44 -0.20 -10.28
C GLN A 66 1.18 -1.42 -9.74
N HIS A 67 2.51 -1.40 -9.64
CA HIS A 67 3.29 -2.51 -9.08
C HIS A 67 2.98 -2.78 -7.60
N VAL A 68 2.74 -1.73 -6.81
CA VAL A 68 2.58 -1.82 -5.35
C VAL A 68 1.11 -1.98 -4.92
N TYR A 69 0.19 -1.39 -5.66
CA TYR A 69 -1.23 -1.34 -5.31
C TYR A 69 -2.15 -2.09 -6.29
N GLY A 70 -1.62 -2.54 -7.43
CA GLY A 70 -2.34 -3.30 -8.45
C GLY A 70 -2.44 -4.79 -8.15
#